data_AF-A0A4S0PZA8-F1
#
_entry.id   AF-A0A4S0PZA8-F1
#
_cell.length_a   1.000
_cell.length_b   1.000
_cell.length_c   1.000
_cell.angle_alpha   90.00
_cell.angle_beta   90.00
_cell.angle_gamma   90.00
#
_symmetry.space_group_name_H-M   'P 1'
#
loop_
_entity.id
_entity.type
_entity.pdbx_description
1 polymer ?
#
loop_
_entity_poly.entity_id
_entity_poly.type
_entity_poly.pdbx_seq_one_letter_code
_entity_poly.pdbx_strand_id
1 'polypeptide(L)'
;ERGFMTRAAAVERTLATLRFFWNAPHGPEPDATGYKGFYYHFLDMRTGRRVWNCELSTIDTALLLAGVLTAGAYFDVDDEFEAEIRRLADAL
;
A
#
# COMPACT_ATOMS: atom_id res chain seq x y z
N GLU A 1 18.49 5.15 -7.52
CA GLU A 1 18.52 6.59 -7.88
C GLU A 1 19.54 7.43 -7.13
N ARG A 2 19.33 7.81 -5.85
CA ARG A 2 20.22 8.75 -5.14
C ARG A 2 21.20 8.13 -4.14
N GLY A 3 21.25 6.81 -4.06
CA GLY A 3 22.18 6.08 -3.17
C GLY A 3 21.86 6.18 -1.67
N PHE A 4 20.70 6.68 -1.27
CA PHE A 4 20.30 6.77 0.14
C PHE A 4 19.97 5.42 0.79
N MET A 5 19.64 4.42 -0.03
CA MET A 5 19.40 3.04 0.42
C MET A 5 19.78 2.06 -0.69
N THR A 6 20.06 0.81 -0.32
CA THR A 6 20.26 -0.27 -1.30
C THR A 6 18.92 -0.63 -1.96
N ARG A 7 18.97 -1.16 -3.18
CA ARG A 7 17.77 -1.62 -3.88
C ARG A 7 17.05 -2.73 -3.10
N ALA A 8 17.80 -3.69 -2.54
CA ALA A 8 17.24 -4.76 -1.73
C ALA A 8 16.47 -4.24 -0.49
N ALA A 9 17.01 -3.26 0.24
CA ALA A 9 16.29 -2.65 1.36
C ALA A 9 15.03 -1.90 0.92
N ALA A 10 15.05 -1.32 -0.29
CA ALA A 10 13.89 -0.64 -0.87
C ALA A 10 12.80 -1.65 -1.26
N VAL A 11 13.18 -2.78 -1.86
CA VAL A 11 12.28 -3.89 -2.19
C VAL A 11 11.61 -4.44 -0.94
N GLU A 12 12.39 -4.72 0.11
CA GLU A 12 11.85 -5.22 1.38
C GLU A 12 10.81 -4.27 1.98
N ARG A 13 11.13 -2.96 2.03
CA ARG A 13 10.22 -1.94 2.55
C ARG A 13 8.95 -1.79 1.70
N THR A 14 9.09 -1.87 0.39
CA THR A 14 7.97 -1.78 -0.55
C THR A 14 7.04 -2.98 -0.39
N LEU A 15 7.58 -4.20 -0.39
CA LEU A 15 6.81 -5.43 -0.18
C LEU A 15 6.10 -5.44 1.17
N ALA A 16 6.76 -5.01 2.25
CA ALA A 16 6.12 -4.90 3.56
C ALA A 16 4.87 -3.99 3.51
N THR A 17 4.96 -2.86 2.80
CA THR A 17 3.86 -1.90 2.65
C THR A 17 2.74 -2.44 1.75
N LEU A 18 3.07 -2.99 0.58
CA LEU A 18 2.08 -3.53 -0.35
C LEU A 18 1.35 -4.74 0.22
N ARG A 19 2.08 -5.68 0.85
CA ARG A 19 1.48 -6.83 1.53
C ARG A 19 0.57 -6.40 2.67
N PHE A 20 0.91 -5.33 3.39
CA PHE A 20 0.04 -4.81 4.44
C PHE A 20 -1.31 -4.36 3.87
N PHE A 21 -1.31 -3.48 2.85
CA PHE A 21 -2.56 -3.00 2.25
C PHE A 21 -3.34 -4.09 1.53
N TRP A 22 -2.65 -5.04 0.89
CA TRP A 22 -3.29 -6.17 0.23
C TRP A 22 -4.08 -7.07 1.20
N ASN A 23 -3.56 -7.27 2.41
CA ASN A 23 -4.20 -8.11 3.42
C ASN A 23 -5.09 -7.33 4.39
N ALA A 24 -5.17 -6.00 4.23
CA ALA A 24 -5.90 -5.15 5.16
C ALA A 24 -7.42 -5.40 5.08
N PRO A 25 -8.16 -5.37 6.20
CA PRO A 25 -9.58 -5.64 6.19
C PRO A 25 -10.36 -4.51 5.50
N HIS A 26 -11.00 -4.81 4.38
CA HIS A 26 -11.97 -3.92 3.75
C HIS A 26 -13.40 -4.42 4.00
N GLY A 27 -14.33 -3.51 4.29
CA GLY A 27 -15.71 -3.89 4.57
C GLY A 27 -16.57 -2.77 5.16
N PRO A 28 -17.84 -3.07 5.45
CA PRO A 28 -18.78 -2.11 6.04
C PRO A 28 -18.54 -1.88 7.55
N GLU A 29 -17.61 -2.62 8.17
CA GLU A 29 -17.28 -2.48 9.58
C GLU A 29 -16.77 -1.06 9.89
N PRO A 30 -17.16 -0.50 11.05
CA PRO A 30 -16.84 0.88 11.37
C PRO A 30 -15.34 1.16 11.52
N ASP A 31 -14.53 0.11 11.73
CA ASP A 31 -13.09 0.19 11.92
C ASP A 31 -12.28 -0.54 10.82
N ALA A 32 -12.91 -0.90 9.70
CA ALA A 32 -12.21 -1.44 8.52
C ALA A 32 -11.16 -0.46 8.00
N THR A 33 -10.12 -0.97 7.33
CA THR A 33 -9.09 -0.17 6.65
C THR A 33 -9.68 0.67 5.53
N GLY A 34 -10.67 0.12 4.84
CA GLY A 34 -11.31 0.78 3.72
C GLY A 34 -12.64 0.15 3.35
N TYR A 35 -13.31 0.76 2.39
CA TYR A 35 -14.58 0.30 1.88
C TYR A 35 -14.70 0.60 0.38
N LYS A 36 -15.11 -0.39 -0.41
CA LYS A 36 -15.30 -0.27 -1.87
C LYS A 36 -14.10 0.31 -2.62
N GLY A 37 -12.88 -0.12 -2.25
CA GLY A 37 -11.63 0.31 -2.89
C GLY A 37 -11.07 1.65 -2.40
N PHE A 38 -11.74 2.32 -1.46
CA PHE A 38 -11.23 3.54 -0.83
C PHE A 38 -10.73 3.25 0.58
N TYR A 39 -9.77 4.05 1.05
CA TYR A 39 -9.15 3.95 2.37
C TYR A 39 -9.62 5.08 3.28
N TYR A 40 -9.70 4.79 4.57
CA TYR A 40 -9.91 5.83 5.59
C TYR A 40 -8.63 6.65 5.79
N HIS A 41 -8.78 7.94 6.10
CA HIS A 41 -7.66 8.89 6.22
C HIS A 41 -6.59 8.41 7.22
N PHE A 42 -7.01 7.94 8.39
CA PHE A 42 -6.11 7.52 9.45
C PHE A 42 -6.33 6.07 9.83
N LEU A 43 -5.24 5.31 9.76
CA LEU A 43 -5.17 3.90 10.14
C LEU A 43 -4.16 3.71 11.27
N ASP A 44 -4.45 2.81 12.19
CA ASP A 44 -3.47 2.34 13.15
C ASP A 44 -2.35 1.60 12.42
N MET A 45 -1.10 2.04 12.60
CA MET A 45 0.06 1.53 11.84
C MET A 45 0.34 0.04 12.06
N ARG A 46 -0.17 -0.56 13.14
CA ARG A 46 0.09 -1.98 13.45
C ARG A 46 -1.01 -2.89 12.93
N THR A 47 -2.25 -2.44 12.99
CA THR A 47 -3.44 -3.26 12.73
C THR A 47 -4.13 -2.91 11.41
N GLY A 48 -3.87 -1.72 10.86
CA GLY A 48 -4.58 -1.19 9.69
C GLY A 48 -6.02 -0.77 9.95
N ARG A 49 -6.51 -0.88 11.18
CA ARG A 49 -7.88 -0.47 11.52
C ARG A 49 -8.00 1.04 11.53
N ARG A 50 -9.14 1.54 11.06
CA ARG A 50 -9.46 2.98 11.08
C ARG A 50 -9.41 3.52 12.50
N VAL A 51 -8.84 4.72 12.65
CA VAL A 51 -8.78 5.44 13.92
C VAL A 51 -9.43 6.81 13.82
N TRP A 52 -9.70 7.41 14.98
CA TRP A 52 -10.20 8.79 15.13
C TRP A 52 -11.53 9.11 14.43
N ASN A 53 -12.33 8.08 14.11
CA ASN A 53 -13.61 8.22 13.39
C ASN A 53 -13.48 9.09 12.12
N CYS A 54 -12.34 9.03 11.45
CA CYS A 54 -12.05 9.81 10.24
C CYS A 54 -12.85 9.35 9.02
N GLU A 55 -12.98 10.18 8.02
CA GLU A 55 -13.69 9.88 6.78
C GLU A 55 -12.97 8.86 5.89
N LEU A 56 -13.74 8.23 5.00
CA LEU A 56 -13.19 7.63 3.79
C LEU A 56 -12.64 8.75 2.92
N SER A 57 -11.34 8.72 2.66
CA SER A 57 -10.63 9.82 2.02
C SER A 57 -10.28 9.48 0.59
N THR A 58 -10.91 10.16 -0.35
CA THR A 58 -10.62 10.01 -1.78
C THR A 58 -9.24 10.55 -2.14
N ILE A 59 -8.79 11.61 -1.44
CA ILE A 59 -7.47 12.22 -1.67
C ILE A 59 -6.37 11.28 -1.20
N ASP A 60 -6.46 10.76 0.02
CA ASP A 60 -5.40 9.88 0.55
C ASP A 60 -5.37 8.54 -0.17
N THR A 61 -6.53 8.03 -0.58
CA THR A 61 -6.60 6.87 -1.48
C THR A 61 -5.86 7.14 -2.78
N ALA A 62 -6.10 8.29 -3.42
CA ALA A 62 -5.42 8.64 -4.66
C ALA A 62 -3.89 8.77 -4.47
N LEU A 63 -3.45 9.37 -3.36
CA LEU A 63 -2.03 9.49 -3.02
C LEU A 63 -1.38 8.12 -2.78
N LEU A 64 -2.05 7.22 -2.05
CA LEU A 64 -1.60 5.86 -1.84
C LEU A 64 -1.46 5.12 -3.17
N LEU A 65 -2.51 5.10 -3.99
CA LEU A 65 -2.53 4.37 -5.26
C LEU A 65 -1.53 4.94 -6.27
N ALA A 66 -1.34 6.27 -6.30
CA ALA A 66 -0.27 6.87 -7.11
C ALA A 66 1.12 6.34 -6.70
N GLY A 67 1.38 6.22 -5.40
CA GLY A 67 2.62 5.63 -4.89
C GLY A 67 2.76 4.14 -5.21
N VAL A 68 1.68 3.37 -5.06
CA VAL A 68 1.61 1.93 -5.38
C VAL A 68 1.94 1.69 -6.85
N LEU A 69 1.26 2.38 -7.77
CA LEU A 69 1.50 2.26 -9.21
C LEU A 69 2.90 2.73 -9.61
N THR A 70 3.41 3.80 -8.97
CA THR A 70 4.79 4.26 -9.20
C THR A 70 5.81 3.20 -8.79
N ALA A 71 5.60 2.52 -7.66
CA ALA A 71 6.47 1.43 -7.22
C ALA A 71 6.41 0.24 -8.20
N GLY A 72 5.21 -0.15 -8.65
CA GLY A 72 5.02 -1.19 -9.66
C GLY A 72 5.76 -0.88 -10.97
N ALA A 73 5.75 0.37 -11.41
CA ALA A 73 6.47 0.79 -12.61
C ALA A 73 8.00 0.90 -12.41
N TYR A 74 8.46 1.18 -11.18
CA TYR A 74 9.88 1.40 -10.88
C TYR A 74 10.67 0.11 -10.64
N PHE A 75 10.04 -0.91 -10.05
CA PHE A 75 10.65 -2.21 -9.79
C PHE A 75 10.40 -3.18 -10.95
N ASP A 76 11.31 -3.18 -11.92
CA ASP A 76 11.20 -3.87 -13.22
C ASP A 76 12.21 -5.02 -13.41
N VAL A 77 13.00 -5.37 -12.38
CA VAL A 77 13.95 -6.48 -12.47
C VAL A 77 13.18 -7.81 -12.56
N ASP A 78 13.76 -8.74 -13.34
CA ASP A 78 13.23 -10.09 -13.52
C ASP A 78 13.68 -10.99 -12.36
N ASP A 79 13.11 -10.73 -11.18
CA ASP A 79 13.23 -11.54 -9.99
C ASP A 79 11.87 -11.69 -9.28
N GLU A 80 11.78 -12.66 -8.38
CA GLU A 80 10.53 -13.02 -7.71
C GLU A 80 9.96 -11.92 -6.81
N PHE A 81 10.82 -11.09 -6.20
CA PHE A 81 10.40 -10.06 -5.26
C PHE A 81 9.84 -8.85 -5.99
N GLU A 82 10.53 -8.40 -7.05
CA GLU A 82 10.03 -7.30 -7.89
C GLU A 82 8.82 -7.73 -8.73
N ALA A 83 8.75 -8.99 -9.17
CA ALA A 83 7.53 -9.53 -9.79
C ALA A 83 6.33 -9.51 -8.83
N GLU A 84 6.54 -9.78 -7.54
CA GLU A 84 5.49 -9.64 -6.53
C GLU A 84 5.08 -8.18 -6.31
N ILE A 85 6.02 -7.23 -6.28
CA ILE A 85 5.71 -5.80 -6.22
C ILE A 85 4.76 -5.41 -7.36
N ARG A 86 5.09 -5.81 -8.60
CA ARG A 86 4.26 -5.53 -9.78
C ARG A 86 2.85 -6.13 -9.66
N ARG A 87 2.75 -7.41 -9.26
CA ARG A 87 1.44 -8.05 -9.05
C ARG A 87 0.59 -7.36 -7.99
N LEU A 88 1.19 -7.02 -6.85
CA LEU A 88 0.45 -6.37 -5.76
C LEU A 88 0.05 -4.96 -6.16
N ALA A 89 0.90 -4.24 -6.89
CA ALA A 89 0.59 -2.90 -7.38
C ALA A 89 -0.57 -2.88 -8.37
N ASP A 90 -0.66 -3.87 -9.26
CA ASP A 90 -1.76 -3.99 -10.23
C ASP A 90 -3.08 -4.44 -9.59
N ALA A 91 -3.01 -5.16 -8.47
CA ALA A 91 -4.17 -5.77 -7.84
C ALA A 91 -4.83 -4.89 -6.76
N LEU A 92 -4.09 -3.93 -6.20
CA LEU A 92 -4.57 -2.92 -5.24
C LEU A 92 -5.34 -1.79 -5.93
#